data_AF-A0A954RLZ0-F1
#
_entry.id   AF-A0A954RLZ0-F1
#
_cell.length_a   1.000
_cell.length_b   1.000
_cell.length_c   1.000
_cell.angle_alpha   90.00
_cell.angle_beta   90.00
_cell.angle_gamma   90.00
#
_symmetry.space_group_name_H-M   'P 1'
#
loop_
_entity.id
_entity.type
_entity.pdbx_description
1 polymer ?
#
loop_
_entity_poly.entity_id
_entity_poly.type
_entity_poly.pdbx_seq_one_letter_code
_entity_poly.pdbx_strand_id
1 'polypeptide(L)'
;MSADRWRELLAQVESEEEVAVGDLEEAIRQADVAADVQAGFRLRSALIYTCQDRDRADLILTHYPWCTGHADCASDEERRLLLFRYRWAISQTREFPAIPRSQIEELIDDMSQRYAESGYSQRAVWVLKMHMGYHWRDHGLIEQAVGCYQAHPRDELADNEETEAVFAGHAMLEIAPREHARRLARLEIKSRAHRSPVKSSVLLPLLMLGEHELAREQHELGMQCATERWDFPDRSCHAVYRAMIREQESAEELLLRDLPAAVGSIEARRVVDYFANAAWVLSQANPAALLPLDRRRLQANTRQISPLHRAFPAGQGPSLDETLPQRLTRGALASWCRARSRWLAAQFDRHCRSNAYHTALDELDRLRPLS
;
A
#
# COMPACT_ATOMS: atom_id res chain seq x y z
N MET A 1 -31.18 4.25 -10.91
CA MET A 1 -31.50 4.64 -9.53
C MET A 1 -32.51 5.79 -9.58
N SER A 2 -33.40 5.95 -8.60
CA SER A 2 -34.33 7.10 -8.59
C SER A 2 -33.55 8.41 -8.44
N ALA A 3 -34.14 9.54 -8.87
CA ALA A 3 -33.53 10.87 -8.78
C ALA A 3 -33.18 11.32 -7.35
N ASP A 4 -33.60 10.57 -6.33
CA ASP A 4 -33.42 10.90 -4.91
C ASP A 4 -32.35 10.06 -4.20
N ARG A 5 -31.91 8.93 -4.78
CA ARG A 5 -30.98 8.02 -4.09
C ARG A 5 -29.60 8.65 -3.84
N TRP A 6 -29.10 9.52 -4.72
CA TRP A 6 -27.81 10.19 -4.46
C TRP A 6 -27.88 11.20 -3.31
N ARG A 7 -29.07 11.78 -3.03
CA ARG A 7 -29.28 12.64 -1.85
C ARG A 7 -29.34 11.83 -0.57
N GLU A 8 -29.90 10.63 -0.61
CA GLU A 8 -29.83 9.69 0.51
C GLU A 8 -28.38 9.29 0.81
N LEU A 9 -27.59 8.99 -0.23
CA LEU A 9 -26.16 8.69 -0.07
C LEU A 9 -25.37 9.90 0.46
N LEU A 10 -25.72 11.12 0.03
CA LEU A 10 -25.14 12.35 0.59
C LEU A 10 -25.48 12.48 2.08
N ALA A 11 -26.74 12.23 2.46
CA ALA A 11 -27.15 12.26 3.87
C ALA A 11 -26.41 11.21 4.72
N GLN A 12 -26.16 10.02 4.16
CA GLN A 12 -25.34 8.99 4.80
C GLN A 12 -23.88 9.45 4.99
N VAL A 13 -23.30 10.09 3.98
CA VAL A 13 -21.96 10.68 4.09
C VAL A 13 -21.92 11.75 5.18
N GLU A 14 -22.94 12.60 5.26
CA GLU A 14 -23.07 13.65 6.27
C GLU A 14 -23.31 13.11 7.68
N SER A 15 -23.89 11.92 7.81
CA SER A 15 -24.00 11.18 9.09
C SER A 15 -22.79 10.29 9.38
N GLU A 16 -21.71 10.40 8.60
CA GLU A 16 -20.47 9.61 8.72
C GLU A 16 -20.68 8.09 8.58
N GLU A 17 -21.73 7.66 7.87
CA GLU A 17 -22.00 6.26 7.57
C GLU A 17 -21.06 5.72 6.47
N GLU A 18 -20.69 4.44 6.56
CA GLU A 18 -19.82 3.80 5.56
C GLU A 18 -20.61 3.55 4.26
N VAL A 19 -20.26 4.29 3.20
CA VAL A 19 -20.83 4.12 1.86
C VAL A 19 -19.88 3.35 0.96
N ALA A 20 -20.41 2.43 0.15
CA ALA A 20 -19.61 1.66 -0.79
C ALA A 20 -19.06 2.55 -1.91
N VAL A 21 -17.82 2.26 -2.35
CA VAL A 21 -17.11 3.02 -3.39
C VAL A 21 -17.94 3.15 -4.68
N GLY A 22 -18.58 2.07 -5.13
CA GLY A 22 -19.40 2.09 -6.34
C GLY A 22 -20.65 2.97 -6.23
N ASP A 23 -21.26 3.05 -5.04
CA ASP A 23 -22.39 3.95 -4.78
C ASP A 23 -21.93 5.42 -4.75
N LEU A 24 -20.75 5.71 -4.18
CA LEU A 24 -20.15 7.04 -4.20
C LEU A 24 -19.81 7.50 -5.63
N GLU A 25 -19.20 6.64 -6.46
CA GLU A 25 -18.91 6.96 -7.88
C GLU A 25 -20.19 7.30 -8.67
N GLU A 26 -21.29 6.58 -8.42
CA GLU A 26 -22.58 6.87 -9.05
C GLU A 26 -23.23 8.15 -8.50
N ALA A 27 -23.18 8.38 -7.18
CA ALA A 27 -23.68 9.61 -6.58
C ALA A 27 -22.95 10.85 -7.10
N ILE A 28 -21.62 10.76 -7.28
CA ILE A 28 -20.79 11.81 -7.88
C ILE A 28 -21.26 12.13 -9.30
N ARG A 29 -21.49 11.10 -10.15
CA ARG A 29 -22.02 11.32 -11.50
C ARG A 29 -23.36 12.06 -11.49
N GLN A 30 -24.24 11.72 -10.55
CA GLN A 30 -25.55 12.36 -10.45
C GLN A 30 -25.45 13.81 -9.95
N ALA A 31 -24.58 14.09 -8.98
CA ALA A 31 -24.30 15.45 -8.53
C ALA A 31 -23.71 16.32 -9.67
N ASP A 32 -22.80 15.76 -10.47
CA ASP A 32 -22.23 16.45 -11.63
C ASP A 32 -23.31 16.78 -12.69
N VAL A 33 -24.23 15.84 -12.97
CA VAL A 33 -25.38 16.08 -13.88
C VAL A 33 -26.33 17.15 -13.33
N ALA A 34 -26.50 17.20 -12.01
CA ALA A 34 -27.32 18.22 -11.34
C ALA A 34 -26.60 19.57 -11.18
N ALA A 35 -25.31 19.65 -11.55
CA ALA A 35 -24.43 20.80 -11.30
C ALA A 35 -24.38 21.24 -9.82
N ASP A 36 -24.55 20.29 -8.90
CA ASP A 36 -24.45 20.53 -7.46
C ASP A 36 -23.00 20.39 -7.00
N VAL A 37 -22.26 21.50 -7.05
CA VAL A 37 -20.83 21.56 -6.72
C VAL A 37 -20.58 21.18 -5.26
N GLN A 38 -21.45 21.59 -4.34
CA GLN A 38 -21.25 21.32 -2.91
C GLN A 38 -21.45 19.84 -2.59
N ALA A 39 -22.51 19.22 -3.13
CA ALA A 39 -22.68 17.77 -3.03
C ALA A 39 -21.51 17.03 -3.71
N GLY A 40 -21.10 17.49 -4.89
CA GLY A 40 -19.94 16.95 -5.61
C GLY A 40 -18.65 16.99 -4.78
N PHE A 41 -18.42 18.06 -4.02
CA PHE A 41 -17.29 18.20 -3.11
C PHE A 41 -17.37 17.20 -1.95
N ARG A 42 -18.50 17.14 -1.24
CA ARG A 42 -18.69 16.23 -0.09
C ARG A 42 -18.57 14.76 -0.48
N LEU A 43 -19.20 14.36 -1.57
CA LEU A 43 -19.16 12.98 -2.07
C LEU A 43 -17.73 12.58 -2.50
N ARG A 44 -16.99 13.45 -3.20
CA ARG A 44 -15.59 13.20 -3.57
C ARG A 44 -14.68 13.17 -2.35
N SER A 45 -14.90 14.06 -1.38
CA SER A 45 -14.21 14.08 -0.10
C SER A 45 -14.38 12.76 0.65
N ALA A 46 -15.60 12.23 0.72
CA ALA A 46 -15.90 10.92 1.29
C ALA A 46 -15.24 9.78 0.49
N LEU A 47 -15.33 9.81 -0.85
CA LEU A 47 -14.70 8.82 -1.72
C LEU A 47 -13.18 8.72 -1.49
N ILE A 48 -12.49 9.86 -1.39
CA ILE A 48 -11.05 9.91 -1.11
C ILE A 48 -10.73 9.20 0.21
N TYR A 49 -11.51 9.47 1.25
CA TYR A 49 -11.34 8.83 2.56
C TYR A 49 -11.62 7.33 2.51
N THR A 50 -12.71 6.91 1.86
CA THR A 50 -13.09 5.50 1.73
C THR A 50 -12.05 4.68 0.94
N CYS A 51 -11.37 5.30 -0.03
CA CYS A 51 -10.42 4.63 -0.91
C CYS A 51 -9.03 4.44 -0.31
N GLN A 52 -8.70 5.09 0.80
CA GLN A 52 -7.34 5.15 1.35
C GLN A 52 -6.66 3.77 1.51
N ASP A 53 -7.42 2.73 1.85
CA ASP A 53 -6.92 1.37 2.08
C ASP A 53 -7.56 0.32 1.15
N ARG A 54 -8.02 0.69 -0.07
CA ARG A 54 -8.87 -0.18 -0.92
C ARG A 54 -8.33 -0.52 -2.32
N ASP A 55 -7.03 -0.39 -2.58
CA ASP A 55 -6.46 -0.61 -3.93
C ASP A 55 -7.14 0.30 -5.00
N ARG A 56 -7.47 1.54 -4.60
CA ARG A 56 -8.16 2.56 -5.40
C ARG A 56 -7.43 3.91 -5.39
N ALA A 57 -6.11 3.88 -5.40
CA ALA A 57 -5.25 5.05 -5.52
C ALA A 57 -5.59 5.89 -6.78
N ASP A 58 -6.07 5.23 -7.85
CA ASP A 58 -6.55 5.87 -9.08
C ASP A 58 -7.67 6.90 -8.81
N LEU A 59 -8.63 6.55 -7.95
CA LEU A 59 -9.72 7.44 -7.59
C LEU A 59 -9.24 8.61 -6.74
N ILE A 60 -8.34 8.37 -5.79
CA ILE A 60 -7.80 9.44 -4.95
C ILE A 60 -7.07 10.47 -5.82
N LEU A 61 -6.19 10.02 -6.72
CA LEU A 61 -5.43 10.88 -7.62
C LEU A 61 -6.32 11.60 -8.64
N THR A 62 -7.49 11.05 -8.97
CA THR A 62 -8.46 11.68 -9.87
C THR A 62 -9.29 12.74 -9.16
N HIS A 63 -9.79 12.45 -7.95
CA HIS A 63 -10.76 13.29 -7.27
C HIS A 63 -10.13 14.35 -6.36
N TYR A 64 -8.95 14.10 -5.80
CA TYR A 64 -8.29 15.07 -4.92
C TYR A 64 -7.99 16.40 -5.62
N PRO A 65 -7.40 16.44 -6.84
CA PRO A 65 -7.17 17.70 -7.56
C PRO A 65 -8.47 18.48 -7.83
N TRP A 66 -9.57 17.78 -8.11
CA TRP A 66 -10.88 18.42 -8.29
C TRP A 66 -11.33 19.13 -7.02
N CYS A 67 -11.22 18.46 -5.86
CA CYS A 67 -11.58 19.07 -4.57
C CYS A 67 -10.69 20.28 -4.26
N THR A 68 -9.39 20.22 -4.53
CA THR A 68 -8.51 21.37 -4.34
C THR A 68 -8.86 22.55 -5.24
N GLY A 69 -9.29 22.31 -6.48
CA GLY A 69 -9.74 23.36 -7.40
C GLY A 69 -11.10 23.98 -7.03
N HIS A 70 -11.85 23.35 -6.13
CA HIS A 70 -13.17 23.82 -5.66
C HIS A 70 -13.18 24.10 -4.15
N ALA A 71 -12.01 24.31 -3.53
CA ALA A 71 -11.90 24.57 -2.10
C ALA A 71 -12.63 25.85 -1.63
N ASP A 72 -12.99 26.74 -2.55
CA ASP A 72 -13.77 27.95 -2.29
C ASP A 72 -15.23 27.65 -1.91
N CYS A 73 -15.80 26.52 -2.34
CA CYS A 73 -17.16 26.13 -1.94
C CYS A 73 -17.19 25.42 -0.57
N ALA A 74 -16.03 24.97 -0.08
CA ALA A 74 -15.92 24.24 1.17
C ALA A 74 -16.10 25.15 2.39
N SER A 75 -16.60 24.58 3.48
CA SER A 75 -16.49 25.14 4.83
C SER A 75 -15.03 25.12 5.33
N ASP A 76 -14.73 25.86 6.40
CA ASP A 76 -13.39 25.86 7.01
C ASP A 76 -12.95 24.46 7.44
N GLU A 77 -13.87 23.69 8.03
CA GLU A 77 -13.62 22.31 8.45
C GLU A 77 -13.35 21.40 7.24
N GLU A 78 -14.12 21.52 6.17
CA GLU A 78 -13.90 20.77 4.93
C GLU A 78 -12.54 21.12 4.29
N ARG A 79 -12.13 22.40 4.30
CA ARG A 79 -10.79 22.84 3.85
C ARG A 79 -9.68 22.25 4.72
N ARG A 80 -9.83 22.29 6.03
CA ARG A 80 -8.87 21.72 6.98
C ARG A 80 -8.69 20.22 6.74
N LEU A 81 -9.78 19.48 6.57
CA LEU A 81 -9.74 18.06 6.23
C LEU A 81 -9.09 17.79 4.87
N LEU A 82 -9.28 18.68 3.89
CA LEU A 82 -8.63 18.56 2.59
C LEU A 82 -7.10 18.74 2.69
N LEU A 83 -6.63 19.70 3.51
CA LEU A 83 -5.21 19.89 3.82
C LEU A 83 -4.62 18.71 4.58
N PHE A 84 -5.36 18.18 5.55
CA PHE A 84 -4.97 16.98 6.29
C PHE A 84 -4.78 15.77 5.35
N ARG A 85 -5.73 15.56 4.43
CA ARG A 85 -5.69 14.47 3.45
C ARG A 85 -4.67 14.67 2.34
N TYR A 86 -4.08 15.86 2.20
CA TYR A 86 -3.13 16.15 1.11
C TYR A 86 -1.94 15.19 1.12
N ARG A 87 -1.33 14.97 2.29
CA ARG A 87 -0.21 14.04 2.41
C ARG A 87 -0.58 12.62 1.97
N TRP A 88 -1.79 12.17 2.27
CA TRP A 88 -2.25 10.84 1.90
C TRP A 88 -2.48 10.75 0.41
N ALA A 89 -3.08 11.77 -0.22
CA ALA A 89 -3.25 11.83 -1.65
C ALA A 89 -1.91 11.80 -2.40
N ILE A 90 -0.92 12.59 -1.96
CA ILE A 90 0.43 12.53 -2.52
C ILE A 90 1.05 11.15 -2.31
N SER A 91 0.86 10.55 -1.13
CA SER A 91 1.43 9.23 -0.85
C SER A 91 0.92 8.12 -1.77
N GLN A 92 -0.27 8.28 -2.37
CA GLN A 92 -0.82 7.33 -3.36
C GLN A 92 -0.05 7.31 -4.68
N THR A 93 0.69 8.39 -5.00
CA THR A 93 1.47 8.48 -6.24
C THR A 93 2.53 7.38 -6.35
N ARG A 94 3.02 6.87 -5.20
CA ARG A 94 3.99 5.77 -5.12
C ARG A 94 3.50 4.46 -5.74
N GLU A 95 2.19 4.27 -5.86
CA GLU A 95 1.60 3.06 -6.42
C GLU A 95 1.81 2.98 -7.94
N PHE A 96 2.17 4.11 -8.57
CA PHE A 96 2.28 4.25 -10.01
C PHE A 96 3.68 4.72 -10.44
N PRO A 97 4.57 3.81 -10.89
CA PRO A 97 5.92 4.17 -11.34
C PRO A 97 5.92 5.05 -12.61
N ALA A 98 4.76 5.22 -13.26
CA ALA A 98 4.57 6.13 -14.38
C ALA A 98 4.60 7.63 -13.97
N ILE A 99 4.28 7.95 -12.71
CA ILE A 99 4.39 9.31 -12.18
C ILE A 99 5.86 9.55 -11.84
N PRO A 100 6.58 10.53 -12.44
CA PRO A 100 8.00 10.74 -12.16
C PRO A 100 8.25 11.29 -10.75
N ARG A 101 9.39 10.92 -10.14
CA ARG A 101 9.81 11.44 -8.82
C ARG A 101 9.77 12.97 -8.73
N SER A 102 10.22 13.68 -9.78
CA SER A 102 10.21 15.15 -9.82
C SER A 102 8.80 15.74 -9.68
N GLN A 103 7.79 15.09 -10.27
CA GLN A 103 6.40 15.53 -10.15
C GLN A 103 5.87 15.30 -8.73
N ILE A 104 6.32 14.23 -8.06
CA ILE A 104 5.97 13.98 -6.65
C ILE A 104 6.64 15.03 -5.76
N GLU A 105 7.88 15.39 -6.02
CA GLU A 105 8.60 16.46 -5.32
C GLU A 105 7.89 17.82 -5.49
N GLU A 106 7.44 18.17 -6.70
CA GLU A 106 6.61 19.37 -6.95
C GLU A 106 5.31 19.38 -6.14
N LEU A 107 4.63 18.24 -6.01
CA LEU A 107 3.43 18.12 -5.17
C LEU A 107 3.72 18.30 -3.68
N ILE A 108 4.87 17.80 -3.22
CA ILE A 108 5.32 17.99 -1.82
C ILE A 108 5.63 19.46 -1.55
N ASP A 109 6.23 20.15 -2.51
CA ASP A 109 6.53 21.58 -2.41
C ASP A 109 5.25 22.43 -2.40
N ASP A 110 4.27 22.11 -3.25
CA ASP A 110 2.94 22.75 -3.22
C ASP A 110 2.24 22.54 -1.87
N MET A 111 2.26 21.31 -1.34
CA MET A 111 1.71 21.03 0.00
C MET A 111 2.42 21.84 1.10
N SER A 112 3.75 21.92 1.04
CA SER A 112 4.56 22.70 1.98
C SER A 112 4.18 24.19 1.96
N GLN A 113 4.00 24.75 0.77
CA GLN A 113 3.56 26.14 0.57
C GLN A 113 2.16 26.37 1.16
N ARG A 114 1.18 25.52 0.85
CA ARG A 114 -0.19 25.66 1.39
C ARG A 114 -0.23 25.57 2.91
N TYR A 115 0.58 24.69 3.50
CA TYR A 115 0.68 24.59 4.95
C TYR A 115 1.26 25.87 5.55
N ALA A 116 2.31 26.45 4.94
CA ALA A 116 2.89 27.70 5.39
C ALA A 116 1.90 28.88 5.28
N GLU A 117 1.18 29.00 4.16
CA GLU A 117 0.15 30.02 3.94
C GLU A 117 -1.01 29.91 4.94
N SER A 118 -1.34 28.68 5.36
CA SER A 118 -2.40 28.41 6.33
C SER A 118 -1.93 28.43 7.79
N GLY A 119 -0.64 28.71 8.05
CA GLY A 119 -0.07 28.76 9.39
C GLY A 119 0.16 27.39 10.05
N TYR A 120 0.13 26.30 9.29
CA TYR A 120 0.38 24.94 9.78
C TYR A 120 1.86 24.57 9.81
N SER A 121 2.18 23.63 10.70
CA SER A 121 3.50 23.04 10.87
C SER A 121 3.92 22.25 9.65
N GLN A 122 5.21 22.27 9.36
CA GLN A 122 5.82 21.44 8.31
C GLN A 122 6.02 19.98 8.76
N ARG A 123 5.61 19.61 9.98
CA ARG A 123 5.74 18.24 10.51
C ARG A 123 5.15 17.19 9.57
N ALA A 124 3.93 17.40 9.08
CA ALA A 124 3.27 16.46 8.17
C ALA A 124 3.97 16.34 6.81
N VAL A 125 4.67 17.40 6.34
CA VAL A 125 5.53 17.34 5.15
C VAL A 125 6.70 16.40 5.38
N TRP A 126 7.34 16.47 6.55
CA TRP A 126 8.45 15.58 6.89
C TRP A 126 7.99 14.13 7.09
N VAL A 127 6.80 13.91 7.66
CA VAL A 127 6.20 12.57 7.72
C VAL A 127 5.98 11.99 6.32
N LEU A 128 5.45 12.80 5.38
CA LEU A 128 5.31 12.38 3.99
C LEU A 128 6.66 12.08 3.33
N LYS A 129 7.66 12.95 3.51
CA LYS A 129 9.02 12.74 2.97
C LYS A 129 9.66 11.47 3.51
N MET A 130 9.39 11.12 4.76
CA MET A 130 9.82 9.86 5.35
C MET A 130 9.19 8.65 4.65
N HIS A 131 7.88 8.70 4.36
CA HIS A 131 7.21 7.65 3.56
C HIS A 131 7.81 7.57 2.16
N MET A 132 7.99 8.70 1.47
CA MET A 132 8.58 8.72 0.13
C MET A 132 10.03 8.20 0.14
N GLY A 133 10.82 8.56 1.14
CA GLY A 133 12.17 8.05 1.35
C GLY A 133 12.19 6.54 1.51
N TYR A 134 11.28 5.98 2.31
CA TYR A 134 11.11 4.53 2.43
C TYR A 134 10.78 3.87 1.08
N HIS A 135 9.86 4.45 0.30
CA HIS A 135 9.49 3.89 -1.01
C HIS A 135 10.61 4.00 -2.05
N TRP A 136 11.29 5.13 -2.11
CA TRP A 136 12.43 5.31 -3.00
C TRP A 136 13.68 4.59 -2.52
N ARG A 137 13.64 4.02 -1.31
CA ARG A 137 14.81 3.47 -0.57
C ARG A 137 15.94 4.50 -0.52
N ASP A 138 15.58 5.76 -0.32
CA ASP A 138 16.46 6.89 -0.20
C ASP A 138 16.81 7.08 1.28
N HIS A 139 17.84 6.37 1.73
CA HIS A 139 18.23 6.34 3.15
C HIS A 139 18.58 7.74 3.67
N GLY A 140 19.21 8.59 2.84
CA GLY A 140 19.52 9.96 3.21
C GLY A 140 18.27 10.80 3.45
N LEU A 141 17.25 10.66 2.60
CA LEU A 141 15.96 11.33 2.81
C LEU A 141 15.26 10.81 4.07
N ILE A 142 15.31 9.50 4.35
CA ILE A 142 14.72 8.94 5.57
C ILE A 142 15.38 9.54 6.81
N GLU A 143 16.72 9.52 6.90
CA GLU A 143 17.46 10.06 8.06
C GLU A 143 17.13 11.54 8.28
N GLN A 144 17.14 12.33 7.20
CA GLN A 144 16.78 13.74 7.24
C GLN A 144 15.34 13.93 7.73
N ALA A 145 14.39 13.19 7.15
CA ALA A 145 12.98 13.34 7.46
C ALA A 145 12.66 12.93 8.92
N VAL A 146 13.29 11.86 9.42
CA VAL A 146 13.18 11.42 10.82
C VAL A 146 13.69 12.49 11.78
N GLY A 147 14.84 13.11 11.49
CA GLY A 147 15.36 14.21 12.31
C GLY A 147 14.46 15.45 12.27
N CYS A 148 13.97 15.82 11.09
CA CYS A 148 13.18 17.02 10.91
C CYS A 148 11.76 16.92 11.48
N TYR A 149 11.02 15.80 11.30
CA TYR A 149 9.64 15.74 11.80
C TYR A 149 9.61 15.89 13.33
N GLN A 150 10.59 15.33 14.06
CA GLN A 150 10.70 15.44 15.52
C GLN A 150 10.95 16.88 15.98
N ALA A 151 11.68 17.67 15.20
CA ALA A 151 11.99 19.07 15.51
C ALA A 151 10.82 20.03 15.25
N HIS A 152 9.84 19.64 14.44
CA HIS A 152 8.67 20.46 14.14
C HIS A 152 7.52 20.23 15.14
N PRO A 153 6.82 21.31 15.57
CA PRO A 153 5.73 21.19 16.52
C PRO A 153 4.57 20.39 15.92
N ARG A 154 3.81 19.73 16.79
CA ARG A 154 2.54 19.08 16.45
C ARG A 154 1.45 20.14 16.36
N ASP A 155 0.51 19.93 15.44
CA ASP A 155 -0.66 20.77 15.22
C ASP A 155 -1.87 19.90 14.83
N GLU A 156 -2.95 20.54 14.38
CA GLU A 156 -4.19 19.86 13.95
C GLU A 156 -4.02 19.01 12.68
N LEU A 157 -2.91 19.17 11.95
CA LEU A 157 -2.61 18.34 10.79
C LEU A 157 -1.75 17.12 11.13
N ALA A 158 -1.20 17.04 12.33
CA ALA A 158 -0.39 15.89 12.75
C ALA A 158 -1.25 14.64 12.94
N ASP A 159 -0.72 13.49 12.54
CA ASP A 159 -1.28 12.19 12.96
C ASP A 159 -1.10 12.04 14.48
N ASN A 160 -1.81 11.09 15.10
CA ASN A 160 -1.55 10.79 16.51
C ASN A 160 -0.08 10.35 16.71
N GLU A 161 0.44 10.55 17.92
CA GLU A 161 1.87 10.34 18.21
C GLU A 161 2.32 8.88 17.99
N GLU A 162 1.44 7.91 18.32
CA GLU A 162 1.72 6.49 18.12
C GLU A 162 1.85 6.16 16.62
N THR A 163 0.96 6.68 15.77
CA THR A 163 0.99 6.51 14.32
C THR A 163 2.29 7.06 13.72
N GLU A 164 2.68 8.28 14.08
CA GLU A 164 3.91 8.87 13.55
C GLU A 164 5.18 8.12 14.02
N ALA A 165 5.19 7.64 15.26
CA ALA A 165 6.29 6.84 15.79
C ALA A 165 6.43 5.50 15.07
N VAL A 166 5.32 4.88 14.69
CA VAL A 166 5.29 3.66 13.88
C VAL A 166 5.80 3.90 12.47
N PHE A 167 5.37 4.99 11.82
CA PHE A 167 5.89 5.39 10.51
C PHE A 167 7.40 5.63 10.52
N ALA A 168 7.90 6.32 11.55
CA ALA A 168 9.33 6.51 11.74
C ALA A 168 10.08 5.20 12.00
N GLY A 169 9.51 4.32 12.82
CA GLY A 169 10.09 3.01 13.08
C GLY A 169 10.20 2.16 11.81
N HIS A 170 9.21 2.20 10.93
CA HIS A 170 9.25 1.55 9.63
C HIS A 170 10.37 2.07 8.74
N ALA A 171 10.46 3.39 8.59
CA ALA A 171 11.49 3.99 7.74
C ALA A 171 12.89 3.67 8.29
N MET A 172 13.07 3.67 9.61
CA MET A 172 14.35 3.31 10.24
C MET A 172 14.68 1.80 10.16
N LEU A 173 13.66 0.94 10.04
CA LEU A 173 13.87 -0.51 9.82
C LEU A 173 14.58 -0.76 8.48
N GLU A 174 14.31 0.05 7.47
CA GLU A 174 14.95 -0.03 6.14
C GLU A 174 16.46 0.29 6.22
N ILE A 175 16.84 1.31 7.00
CA ILE A 175 18.25 1.74 7.11
C ILE A 175 19.04 0.79 8.02
N ALA A 176 18.48 0.48 9.19
CA ALA A 176 19.19 -0.22 10.25
C ALA A 176 18.31 -1.31 10.87
N PRO A 177 18.01 -2.40 10.11
CA PRO A 177 17.06 -3.42 10.52
C PRO A 177 17.47 -4.11 11.83
N ARG A 178 18.78 -4.29 12.04
CA ARG A 178 19.32 -4.95 13.24
C ARG A 178 19.08 -4.16 14.53
N GLU A 179 19.06 -2.84 14.42
CA GLU A 179 18.90 -1.94 15.57
C GLU A 179 17.42 -1.67 15.85
N HIS A 180 16.60 -1.55 14.80
CA HIS A 180 15.25 -1.03 14.90
C HIS A 180 14.17 -2.11 14.98
N ALA A 181 14.41 -3.35 14.50
CA ALA A 181 13.40 -4.41 14.49
C ALA A 181 12.79 -4.68 15.88
N ARG A 182 13.64 -4.84 16.91
CA ARG A 182 13.18 -5.07 18.30
C ARG A 182 12.39 -3.89 18.85
N ARG A 183 12.82 -2.66 18.54
CA ARG A 183 12.17 -1.44 19.03
C ARG A 183 10.79 -1.30 18.41
N LEU A 184 10.68 -1.45 17.09
CA LEU A 184 9.43 -1.36 16.36
C LEU A 184 8.46 -2.45 16.81
N ALA A 185 8.91 -3.72 16.87
CA ALA A 185 8.06 -4.82 17.33
C ALA A 185 7.47 -4.59 18.74
N ARG A 186 8.25 -4.02 19.67
CA ARG A 186 7.76 -3.72 21.02
C ARG A 186 6.80 -2.51 21.06
N LEU A 187 7.03 -1.51 20.22
CA LEU A 187 6.11 -0.39 20.07
C LEU A 187 4.74 -0.87 19.58
N GLU A 188 4.74 -1.77 18.60
CA GLU A 188 3.54 -2.36 18.00
C GLU A 188 2.70 -3.21 18.95
N ILE A 189 3.32 -3.90 19.89
CA ILE A 189 2.58 -4.66 20.92
C ILE A 189 1.78 -3.72 21.82
N LYS A 190 2.33 -2.54 22.10
CA LYS A 190 1.71 -1.55 23.00
C LYS A 190 0.65 -0.70 22.30
N SER A 191 0.83 -0.45 21.00
CA SER A 191 -0.07 0.34 20.19
C SER A 191 -1.43 -0.35 20.04
N ARG A 192 -2.49 0.29 20.55
CA ARG A 192 -3.89 -0.11 20.25
C ARG A 192 -4.37 0.49 18.92
N ALA A 193 -3.63 1.45 18.38
CA ALA A 193 -4.05 2.30 17.28
C ALA A 193 -3.99 1.64 15.90
N HIS A 194 -3.41 0.43 15.76
CA HIS A 194 -3.07 -0.10 14.44
C HIS A 194 -3.45 -1.57 14.24
N ARG A 195 -4.48 -1.79 13.40
CA ARG A 195 -4.71 -3.05 12.65
C ARG A 195 -3.76 -3.13 11.45
N SER A 196 -2.50 -2.76 11.63
CA SER A 196 -1.64 -2.29 10.53
C SER A 196 -0.78 -3.39 9.89
N PRO A 197 -0.37 -3.19 8.60
CA PRO A 197 0.75 -3.87 7.93
C PRO A 197 2.01 -4.15 8.75
N VAL A 198 2.23 -3.41 9.84
CA VAL A 198 3.51 -3.36 10.56
C VAL A 198 3.95 -4.70 11.15
N LYS A 199 3.01 -5.50 11.65
CA LYS A 199 3.30 -6.80 12.28
C LYS A 199 3.96 -7.78 11.31
N SER A 200 3.83 -7.54 10.01
CA SER A 200 4.40 -8.34 8.94
C SER A 200 5.85 -7.94 8.61
N SER A 201 6.16 -6.63 8.65
CA SER A 201 7.46 -6.06 8.23
C SER A 201 8.65 -6.41 9.13
N VAL A 202 8.39 -6.63 10.43
CA VAL A 202 9.44 -6.96 11.42
C VAL A 202 9.77 -8.44 11.47
N LEU A 203 8.96 -9.32 10.87
CA LEU A 203 9.10 -10.78 11.02
C LEU A 203 10.46 -11.28 10.54
N LEU A 204 10.81 -10.98 9.29
CA LEU A 204 12.08 -11.43 8.72
C LEU A 204 13.30 -10.82 9.44
N PRO A 205 13.37 -9.50 9.70
CA PRO A 205 14.44 -8.92 10.50
C PRO A 205 14.62 -9.57 11.88
N LEU A 206 13.52 -9.88 12.58
CA LEU A 206 13.58 -10.56 13.87
C LEU A 206 14.12 -11.99 13.75
N LEU A 207 13.67 -12.76 12.74
CA LEU A 207 14.23 -14.09 12.48
C LEU A 207 15.72 -14.04 12.18
N MET A 208 16.17 -13.08 11.37
CA MET A 208 17.59 -12.89 11.05
C MET A 208 18.44 -12.49 12.27
N LEU A 209 17.83 -11.87 13.27
CA LEU A 209 18.45 -11.54 14.55
C LEU A 209 18.43 -12.68 15.57
N GLY A 210 17.78 -13.82 15.26
CA GLY A 210 17.56 -14.91 16.20
C GLY A 210 16.46 -14.65 17.24
N GLU A 211 15.67 -13.58 17.07
CA GLU A 211 14.59 -13.17 17.97
C GLU A 211 13.29 -13.95 17.68
N HIS A 212 13.37 -15.28 17.74
CA HIS A 212 12.30 -16.16 17.27
C HIS A 212 11.00 -16.02 18.08
N GLU A 213 11.10 -15.85 19.39
CA GLU A 213 9.92 -15.67 20.25
C GLU A 213 9.17 -14.38 19.94
N LEU A 214 9.90 -13.28 19.76
CA LEU A 214 9.32 -12.00 19.40
C LEU A 214 8.75 -12.03 17.97
N ALA A 215 9.42 -12.69 17.03
CA ALA A 215 8.88 -12.90 15.68
C ALA A 215 7.57 -13.70 15.69
N ARG A 216 7.49 -14.75 16.53
CA ARG A 216 6.27 -15.54 16.72
C ARG A 216 5.14 -14.71 17.31
N GLU A 217 5.41 -13.93 18.35
CA GLU A 217 4.41 -13.03 18.96
C GLU A 217 3.86 -12.03 17.93
N GLN A 218 4.73 -11.41 17.13
CA GLN A 218 4.30 -10.52 16.04
C GLN A 218 3.48 -11.25 14.98
N HIS A 219 3.89 -12.47 14.61
CA HIS A 219 3.14 -13.29 13.66
C HIS A 219 1.73 -13.56 14.18
N GLU A 220 1.59 -14.03 15.42
CA GLU A 220 0.32 -14.36 16.05
C GLU A 220 -0.59 -13.14 16.17
N LEU A 221 -0.06 -12.00 16.64
CA LEU A 221 -0.80 -10.75 16.72
C LEU A 221 -1.25 -10.28 15.32
N GLY A 222 -0.39 -10.40 14.31
CA GLY A 222 -0.74 -10.07 12.93
C GLY A 222 -1.87 -10.94 12.40
N MET A 223 -1.78 -12.25 12.62
CA MET A 223 -2.82 -13.21 12.23
C MET A 223 -4.15 -12.98 12.98
N GLN A 224 -4.13 -12.49 14.22
CA GLN A 224 -5.36 -12.13 14.96
C GLN A 224 -6.01 -10.85 14.42
N CYS A 225 -5.20 -9.90 13.94
CA CYS A 225 -5.70 -8.69 13.27
C CYS A 225 -6.17 -8.95 11.83
N ALA A 226 -5.93 -10.16 11.29
CA ALA A 226 -6.36 -10.59 9.97
C ALA A 226 -7.87 -10.76 9.87
N THR A 227 -8.59 -9.65 9.76
CA THR A 227 -9.99 -9.66 9.31
C THR A 227 -10.05 -9.94 7.80
N GLU A 228 -11.26 -10.16 7.26
CA GLU A 228 -11.49 -10.38 5.81
C GLU A 228 -10.93 -9.26 4.91
N ARG A 229 -10.52 -8.11 5.49
CA ARG A 229 -9.91 -6.94 4.82
C ARG A 229 -8.38 -6.90 4.94
N TRP A 230 -7.69 -8.04 5.09
CA TRP A 230 -6.22 -8.05 5.08
C TRP A 230 -5.66 -7.61 3.73
N ASP A 231 -4.68 -6.71 3.76
CA ASP A 231 -3.93 -6.35 2.56
C ASP A 231 -2.99 -7.51 2.18
N PHE A 232 -3.02 -7.92 0.92
CA PHE A 232 -2.30 -9.09 0.44
C PHE A 232 -0.76 -9.01 0.59
N PRO A 233 -0.09 -7.84 0.49
CA PRO A 233 1.35 -7.74 0.73
C PRO A 233 1.73 -8.16 2.15
N ASP A 234 0.95 -7.79 3.16
CA ASP A 234 1.23 -8.16 4.55
C ASP A 234 1.13 -9.65 4.77
N ARG A 235 0.04 -10.24 4.25
CA ARG A 235 -0.14 -11.69 4.30
C ARG A 235 1.02 -12.43 3.64
N SER A 236 1.60 -11.87 2.57
CA SER A 236 2.76 -12.46 1.92
C SER A 236 4.01 -12.47 2.80
N CYS A 237 4.22 -11.45 3.64
CA CYS A 237 5.30 -11.43 4.63
C CYS A 237 5.08 -12.50 5.72
N HIS A 238 3.83 -12.71 6.17
CA HIS A 238 3.49 -13.83 7.07
C HIS A 238 3.72 -15.20 6.41
N ALA A 239 3.47 -15.33 5.10
CA ALA A 239 3.80 -16.53 4.36
C ALA A 239 5.32 -16.77 4.28
N VAL A 240 6.11 -15.73 4.05
CA VAL A 240 7.58 -15.82 4.12
C VAL A 240 8.03 -16.29 5.50
N TYR A 241 7.48 -15.71 6.57
CA TYR A 241 7.76 -16.16 7.94
C TYR A 241 7.47 -17.66 8.13
N ARG A 242 6.28 -18.13 7.70
CA ARG A 242 5.90 -19.55 7.81
C ARG A 242 6.84 -20.47 7.03
N ALA A 243 7.20 -20.10 5.80
CA ALA A 243 8.16 -20.86 5.01
C ALA A 243 9.57 -20.84 5.63
N MET A 244 10.00 -19.74 6.25
CA MET A 244 11.28 -19.67 6.98
C MET A 244 11.33 -20.65 8.15
N ILE A 245 10.20 -20.88 8.84
CA ILE A 245 10.07 -21.87 9.92
C ILE A 245 9.59 -23.26 9.42
N ARG A 246 9.66 -23.51 8.10
CA ARG A 246 9.33 -24.77 7.43
C ARG A 246 7.85 -25.20 7.47
N GLU A 247 6.94 -24.27 7.73
CA GLU A 247 5.49 -24.49 7.61
C GLU A 247 4.99 -24.23 6.17
N GLN A 248 5.49 -25.02 5.23
CA GLN A 248 5.35 -24.75 3.80
C GLN A 248 3.90 -24.75 3.30
N GLU A 249 3.09 -25.74 3.68
CA GLU A 249 1.70 -25.84 3.20
C GLU A 249 0.86 -24.64 3.66
N SER A 250 1.08 -24.24 4.91
CA SER A 250 0.45 -23.09 5.56
C SER A 250 0.89 -21.76 4.92
N ALA A 251 2.16 -21.64 4.53
CA ALA A 251 2.67 -20.50 3.77
C ALA A 251 2.04 -20.40 2.37
N GLU A 252 1.92 -21.52 1.67
CA GLU A 252 1.30 -21.59 0.34
C GLU A 252 -0.18 -21.23 0.38
N GLU A 253 -0.93 -21.71 1.38
CA GLU A 253 -2.34 -21.39 1.55
C GLU A 253 -2.57 -19.87 1.67
N LEU A 254 -1.77 -19.19 2.49
CA LEU A 254 -1.86 -17.73 2.67
C LEU A 254 -1.68 -16.98 1.35
N LEU A 255 -0.70 -17.38 0.53
CA LEU A 255 -0.44 -16.75 -0.77
C LEU A 255 -1.53 -17.09 -1.79
N LEU A 256 -1.86 -18.37 -1.97
CA LEU A 256 -2.79 -18.77 -3.02
C LEU A 256 -4.18 -18.17 -2.84
N ARG A 257 -4.57 -17.86 -1.59
CA ARG A 257 -5.81 -17.15 -1.28
C ARG A 257 -5.88 -15.76 -1.91
N ASP A 258 -4.78 -15.00 -1.87
CA ASP A 258 -4.76 -13.60 -2.32
C ASP A 258 -4.25 -13.42 -3.75
N LEU A 259 -3.63 -14.45 -4.32
CA LEU A 259 -3.06 -14.41 -5.66
C LEU A 259 -4.04 -13.89 -6.72
N PRO A 260 -5.32 -14.30 -6.76
CA PRO A 260 -6.26 -13.74 -7.73
C PRO A 260 -6.47 -12.22 -7.60
N ALA A 261 -6.43 -11.67 -6.38
CA ALA A 261 -6.54 -10.24 -6.14
C ALA A 261 -5.24 -9.51 -6.51
N ALA A 262 -4.08 -10.04 -6.11
CA ALA A 262 -2.78 -9.47 -6.45
C ALA A 262 -2.51 -9.44 -7.97
N VAL A 263 -2.93 -10.49 -8.69
CA VAL A 263 -2.87 -10.52 -10.15
C VAL A 263 -3.73 -9.41 -10.77
N GLY A 264 -4.81 -9.02 -10.08
CA GLY A 264 -5.75 -8.04 -10.57
C GLY A 264 -5.58 -6.60 -10.07
N SER A 265 -4.64 -6.35 -9.18
CA SER A 265 -4.37 -5.01 -8.68
C SER A 265 -3.72 -4.14 -9.77
N ILE A 266 -4.09 -2.86 -9.77
CA ILE A 266 -3.49 -1.82 -10.62
C ILE A 266 -2.31 -1.10 -9.93
N GLU A 267 -2.12 -1.35 -8.64
CA GLU A 267 -1.15 -0.68 -7.78
C GLU A 267 0.17 -1.47 -7.78
N ALA A 268 1.07 -1.05 -8.66
CA ALA A 268 2.32 -1.77 -8.95
C ALA A 268 3.19 -1.96 -7.71
N ARG A 269 3.14 -1.01 -6.76
CA ARG A 269 3.95 -1.07 -5.54
C ARG A 269 3.42 -2.12 -4.57
N ARG A 270 2.11 -2.33 -4.45
CA ARG A 270 1.58 -3.43 -3.60
C ARG A 270 1.98 -4.80 -4.12
N VAL A 271 1.94 -4.98 -5.44
CA VAL A 271 2.12 -6.32 -6.03
C VAL A 271 3.58 -6.74 -6.22
N VAL A 272 4.55 -5.81 -6.26
CA VAL A 272 5.97 -6.17 -6.46
C VAL A 272 6.51 -7.05 -5.33
N ASP A 273 6.28 -6.67 -4.08
CA ASP A 273 6.73 -7.43 -2.89
C ASP A 273 5.94 -8.73 -2.76
N TYR A 274 4.64 -8.68 -3.03
CA TYR A 274 3.78 -9.86 -3.02
C TYR A 274 4.29 -10.95 -3.98
N PHE A 275 4.56 -10.60 -5.24
CA PHE A 275 5.07 -11.58 -6.21
C PHE A 275 6.49 -12.04 -5.89
N ALA A 276 7.33 -11.18 -5.31
CA ALA A 276 8.64 -11.57 -4.83
C ALA A 276 8.56 -12.63 -3.72
N ASN A 277 7.74 -12.36 -2.71
CA ASN A 277 7.47 -13.26 -1.59
C ASN A 277 6.86 -14.58 -2.06
N ALA A 278 5.88 -14.52 -2.98
CA ALA A 278 5.27 -15.70 -3.55
C ALA A 278 6.29 -16.56 -4.32
N ALA A 279 7.14 -15.93 -5.14
CA ALA A 279 8.21 -16.62 -5.85
C ALA A 279 9.17 -17.31 -4.89
N TRP A 280 9.57 -16.63 -3.82
CA TRP A 280 10.49 -17.18 -2.83
C TRP A 280 9.88 -18.36 -2.08
N VAL A 281 8.66 -18.22 -1.53
CA VAL A 281 7.96 -19.28 -0.79
C VAL A 281 7.76 -20.53 -1.66
N LEU A 282 7.24 -20.37 -2.88
CA LEU A 282 6.99 -21.49 -3.78
C LEU A 282 8.28 -22.20 -4.23
N SER A 283 9.42 -21.50 -4.22
CA SER A 283 10.74 -22.06 -4.56
C SER A 283 11.33 -22.93 -3.44
N GLN A 284 10.78 -22.91 -2.23
CA GLN A 284 11.27 -23.72 -1.10
C GLN A 284 10.78 -25.17 -1.14
N ALA A 285 9.86 -25.51 -2.04
CA ALA A 285 9.23 -26.82 -2.14
C ALA A 285 9.49 -27.51 -3.48
N ASN A 286 9.03 -28.76 -3.63
CA ASN A 286 9.18 -29.52 -4.87
C ASN A 286 8.54 -28.76 -6.06
N PRO A 287 9.32 -28.33 -7.07
CA PRO A 287 8.81 -27.51 -8.18
C PRO A 287 7.80 -28.24 -9.07
N ALA A 288 7.79 -29.58 -9.09
CA ALA A 288 6.87 -30.37 -9.89
C ALA A 288 5.49 -30.58 -9.24
N ALA A 289 5.33 -30.22 -7.95
CA ALA A 289 4.07 -30.40 -7.24
C ALA A 289 2.96 -29.50 -7.84
N LEU A 290 1.78 -30.08 -8.00
CA LEU A 290 0.59 -29.38 -8.47
C LEU A 290 0.00 -28.52 -7.36
N LEU A 291 -0.48 -27.34 -7.74
CA LEU A 291 -1.18 -26.42 -6.85
C LEU A 291 -2.69 -26.65 -6.91
N PRO A 292 -3.45 -26.35 -5.83
CA PRO A 292 -4.92 -26.41 -5.80
C PRO A 292 -5.60 -25.27 -6.59
N LEU A 293 -4.84 -24.61 -7.47
CA LEU A 293 -5.27 -23.47 -8.27
C LEU A 293 -4.92 -23.72 -9.74
N ASP A 294 -5.78 -23.27 -10.64
CA ASP A 294 -5.54 -23.33 -12.07
C ASP A 294 -5.48 -21.94 -12.69
N ARG A 295 -4.95 -21.87 -13.91
CA ARG A 295 -4.82 -20.60 -14.63
C ARG A 295 -6.17 -19.94 -14.92
N ARG A 296 -7.24 -20.70 -15.10
CA ARG A 296 -8.57 -20.14 -15.42
C ARG A 296 -9.14 -19.37 -14.23
N ARG A 297 -8.94 -19.86 -13.01
CA ARG A 297 -9.33 -19.15 -11.78
C ARG A 297 -8.58 -17.83 -11.62
N LEU A 298 -7.28 -17.80 -11.94
CA LEU A 298 -6.51 -16.55 -11.97
C LEU A 298 -7.04 -15.58 -13.03
N GLN A 299 -7.36 -16.10 -14.23
CA GLN A 299 -7.89 -15.29 -15.33
C GLN A 299 -9.27 -14.69 -15.04
N ALA A 300 -10.14 -15.41 -14.32
CA ALA A 300 -11.49 -14.95 -14.02
C ALA A 300 -11.47 -13.58 -13.31
N ASN A 301 -10.54 -13.40 -12.37
CA ASN A 301 -10.35 -12.12 -11.70
C ASN A 301 -9.68 -11.08 -12.61
N THR A 302 -8.79 -11.48 -13.53
CA THR A 302 -8.21 -10.52 -14.51
C THR A 302 -9.20 -9.95 -15.51
N ARG A 303 -10.24 -10.70 -15.85
CA ARG A 303 -11.23 -10.32 -16.87
C ARG A 303 -12.29 -9.36 -16.34
N GLN A 304 -12.48 -9.30 -15.02
CA GLN A 304 -13.32 -8.29 -14.38
C GLN A 304 -12.63 -6.93 -14.28
N ILE A 305 -11.34 -6.86 -14.59
CA ILE A 305 -10.57 -5.63 -14.41
C ILE A 305 -10.69 -4.77 -15.67
N SER A 306 -11.17 -3.57 -15.41
CA SER A 306 -11.33 -2.45 -16.33
C SER A 306 -10.19 -2.33 -17.37
N PRO A 307 -10.46 -1.80 -18.58
CA PRO A 307 -9.42 -1.35 -19.53
C PRO A 307 -8.26 -0.57 -18.87
N LEU A 308 -8.53 0.07 -17.72
CA LEU A 308 -7.55 0.74 -16.88
C LEU A 308 -6.37 -0.15 -16.44
N HIS A 309 -6.57 -1.41 -16.08
CA HIS A 309 -5.47 -2.27 -15.60
C HIS A 309 -4.38 -2.50 -16.65
N ARG A 310 -4.79 -2.70 -17.91
CA ARG A 310 -3.86 -2.81 -19.03
C ARG A 310 -3.16 -1.49 -19.36
N ALA A 311 -3.77 -0.35 -18.99
CA ALA A 311 -3.18 0.96 -19.16
C ALA A 311 -2.06 1.25 -18.13
N PHE A 312 -2.07 0.57 -16.98
CA PHE A 312 -1.06 0.74 -15.94
C PHE A 312 0.08 -0.30 -16.04
N PRO A 313 1.28 0.03 -15.54
CA PRO A 313 2.39 -0.92 -15.49
C PRO A 313 2.02 -2.24 -14.80
N ALA A 314 1.21 -2.19 -13.73
CA ALA A 314 0.71 -3.37 -13.03
C ALA A 314 -0.09 -4.36 -13.90
N GLY A 315 -0.48 -4.00 -15.14
CA GLY A 315 -1.06 -4.91 -16.13
C GLY A 315 -0.19 -5.22 -17.36
N GLN A 316 0.96 -4.56 -17.54
CA GLN A 316 1.76 -4.64 -18.77
C GLN A 316 2.94 -5.65 -18.74
N GLY A 317 3.27 -6.22 -17.58
CA GLY A 317 4.34 -7.21 -17.46
C GLY A 317 4.00 -8.60 -18.03
N PRO A 318 4.76 -9.66 -17.68
CA PRO A 318 4.59 -11.02 -18.20
C PRO A 318 3.15 -11.52 -18.18
N SER A 319 2.64 -11.91 -19.36
CA SER A 319 1.27 -12.39 -19.57
C SER A 319 1.04 -13.77 -18.95
N LEU A 320 -0.07 -13.95 -18.24
CA LEU A 320 -0.48 -15.27 -17.72
C LEU A 320 -0.65 -16.30 -18.84
N ASP A 321 -1.13 -15.87 -20.01
CA ASP A 321 -1.55 -16.77 -21.09
C ASP A 321 -0.37 -17.39 -21.84
N GLU A 322 0.71 -16.62 -21.95
CA GLU A 322 1.93 -17.00 -22.67
C GLU A 322 2.91 -17.78 -21.79
N THR A 323 2.81 -17.62 -20.47
CA THR A 323 3.85 -18.08 -19.53
C THR A 323 3.41 -19.20 -18.60
N LEU A 324 2.12 -19.30 -18.25
CA LEU A 324 1.64 -20.31 -17.31
C LEU A 324 0.88 -21.45 -18.01
N PRO A 325 1.16 -22.72 -17.65
CA PRO A 325 0.36 -23.85 -18.08
C PRO A 325 -1.04 -23.82 -17.45
N GLN A 326 -2.00 -24.56 -18.02
CA GLN A 326 -3.37 -24.60 -17.48
C GLN A 326 -3.41 -25.19 -16.06
N ARG A 327 -2.66 -26.27 -15.82
CA ARG A 327 -2.42 -26.83 -14.48
C ARG A 327 -1.15 -26.22 -13.93
N LEU A 328 -1.26 -25.53 -12.80
CA LEU A 328 -0.13 -24.82 -12.20
C LEU A 328 0.70 -25.79 -11.35
N THR A 329 2.00 -25.79 -11.59
CA THR A 329 2.99 -26.37 -10.66
C THR A 329 3.62 -25.26 -9.83
N ARG A 330 4.19 -25.62 -8.67
CA ARG A 330 4.96 -24.69 -7.84
C ARG A 330 6.05 -23.98 -8.63
N GLY A 331 6.83 -24.72 -9.42
CA GLY A 331 7.93 -24.17 -10.20
C GLY A 331 7.49 -23.21 -11.30
N ALA A 332 6.39 -23.53 -12.01
CA ALA A 332 5.86 -22.67 -13.05
C ALA A 332 5.34 -21.34 -12.45
N LEU A 333 4.58 -21.42 -11.35
CA LEU A 333 4.07 -20.23 -10.68
C LEU A 333 5.19 -19.40 -10.05
N ALA A 334 6.17 -20.04 -9.39
CA ALA A 334 7.33 -19.36 -8.81
C ALA A 334 8.12 -18.58 -9.87
N SER A 335 8.38 -19.20 -11.02
CA SER A 335 9.08 -18.56 -12.15
C SER A 335 8.31 -17.35 -12.68
N TRP A 336 7.00 -17.49 -12.86
CA TRP A 336 6.16 -16.38 -13.30
C TRP A 336 6.13 -15.23 -12.29
N CYS A 337 5.91 -15.52 -11.00
CA CYS A 337 5.93 -14.52 -9.94
C CYS A 337 7.29 -13.80 -9.89
N ARG A 338 8.41 -14.52 -10.05
CA ARG A 338 9.75 -13.94 -10.08
C ARG A 338 9.96 -13.03 -11.27
N ALA A 339 9.54 -13.46 -12.46
CA ALA A 339 9.60 -12.63 -13.66
C ALA A 339 8.74 -11.37 -13.50
N ARG A 340 7.57 -11.50 -12.87
CA ARG A 340 6.65 -10.40 -12.61
C ARG A 340 7.23 -9.37 -11.64
N SER A 341 7.75 -9.81 -10.49
CA SER A 341 8.34 -8.90 -9.49
C SER A 341 9.58 -8.20 -10.05
N ARG A 342 10.48 -8.91 -10.76
CA ARG A 342 11.66 -8.29 -11.41
C ARG A 342 11.28 -7.26 -12.47
N TRP A 343 10.25 -7.54 -13.28
CA TRP A 343 9.76 -6.57 -14.26
C TRP A 343 9.22 -5.29 -13.59
N LEU A 344 8.46 -5.43 -12.50
CA LEU A 344 7.94 -4.30 -11.72
C LEU A 344 9.06 -3.51 -11.05
N ALA A 345 10.01 -4.21 -10.42
CA ALA A 345 11.21 -3.61 -9.82
C ALA A 345 11.98 -2.76 -10.83
N ALA A 346 12.12 -3.22 -12.08
CA ALA A 346 12.76 -2.44 -13.14
C ALA A 346 12.06 -1.10 -13.44
N GLN A 347 10.73 -1.05 -13.32
CA GLN A 347 9.98 0.20 -13.49
C GLN A 347 10.24 1.16 -12.32
N PHE A 348 10.22 0.65 -11.09
CA PHE A 348 10.48 1.45 -9.90
C PHE A 348 11.92 1.94 -9.82
N ASP A 349 12.89 1.10 -10.13
CA ASP A 349 14.31 1.47 -10.16
C ASP A 349 14.58 2.57 -11.20
N ARG A 350 13.94 2.48 -12.38
CA ARG A 350 13.99 3.54 -13.39
C ARG A 350 13.36 4.84 -12.87
N HIS A 351 12.22 4.75 -12.20
CA HIS A 351 11.53 5.89 -11.59
C HIS A 351 12.38 6.56 -10.49
N CYS A 352 12.98 5.77 -9.61
CA CYS A 352 13.80 6.24 -8.49
C CYS A 352 15.22 6.64 -8.90
N ARG A 353 15.64 6.29 -10.14
CA ARG A 353 17.04 6.36 -10.60
C ARG A 353 17.99 5.62 -9.65
N SER A 354 17.55 4.47 -9.16
CA SER A 354 18.29 3.60 -8.25
C SER A 354 18.26 2.15 -8.78
N ASN A 355 18.86 1.23 -8.03
CA ASN A 355 18.74 -0.22 -8.24
C ASN A 355 18.18 -0.93 -6.99
N ALA A 356 17.56 -0.16 -6.10
CA ALA A 356 17.27 -0.59 -4.75
C ALA A 356 16.19 -1.70 -4.71
N TYR A 357 15.22 -1.67 -5.63
CA TYR A 357 14.23 -2.74 -5.71
C TYR A 357 14.86 -4.04 -6.20
N HIS A 358 15.70 -4.00 -7.25
CA HIS A 358 16.43 -5.20 -7.68
C HIS A 358 17.32 -5.77 -6.58
N THR A 359 18.06 -4.91 -5.87
CA THR A 359 18.91 -5.35 -4.75
C THR A 359 18.10 -6.06 -3.67
N ALA A 360 16.94 -5.52 -3.29
CA ALA A 360 16.06 -6.15 -2.31
C ALA A 360 15.52 -7.52 -2.77
N LEU A 361 15.17 -7.66 -4.06
CA LEU A 361 14.76 -8.95 -4.62
C LEU A 361 15.89 -9.99 -4.59
N ASP A 362 17.12 -9.57 -4.91
CA ASP A 362 18.29 -10.45 -4.88
C ASP A 362 18.66 -10.86 -3.43
N GLU A 363 18.44 -9.98 -2.45
CA GLU A 363 18.60 -10.31 -1.02
C GLU A 363 17.56 -11.35 -0.56
N LEU A 364 16.31 -11.20 -0.96
CA LEU A 364 15.26 -12.18 -0.70
C LEU A 364 15.61 -13.56 -1.29
N ASP A 365 16.09 -13.61 -2.54
CA ASP A 365 16.50 -14.85 -3.22
C ASP A 365 17.68 -15.58 -2.52
N ARG A 366 18.48 -14.86 -1.73
CA ARG A 366 19.60 -15.41 -0.95
C ARG A 366 19.18 -16.03 0.38
N LEU A 367 17.98 -15.73 0.87
CA LEU A 367 17.49 -16.30 2.13
C LEU A 367 17.40 -17.83 2.04
N ARG A 368 17.57 -18.47 3.20
CA ARG A 368 17.41 -19.90 3.39
C ARG A 368 16.52 -20.14 4.61
N PRO A 369 15.58 -21.10 4.55
CA PRO A 369 14.81 -21.50 5.72
C PRO A 369 15.72 -21.89 6.88
N LEU A 370 15.26 -21.64 8.11
CA LEU A 370 16.02 -21.96 9.32
C LEU A 370 16.28 -23.47 9.39
N SER A 371 17.47 -23.85 9.86
CA SER A 371 17.92 -25.26 9.97
C SER A 371 17.11 -26.03 10.99
#